data_AF-A0A1V0TZZ2-F1
#
_entry.id   AF-A0A1V0TZZ2-F1
#
_cell.length_a   1.000
_cell.length_b   1.000
_cell.length_c   1.000
_cell.angle_alpha   90.00
_cell.angle_beta   90.00
_cell.angle_gamma   90.00
#
_symmetry.space_group_name_H-M   'P 1'
#
loop_
_entity.id
_entity.type
_entity.pdbx_description
1 polymer ?
#
loop_
_entity_poly.entity_id
_entity_poly.type
_entity_poly.pdbx_seq_one_letter_code
_entity_poly.pdbx_strand_id
1 'polypeptide(L)'
;MTNKIVQALEHGAAKLGKTLGEDAGKAVENLYQDTRKRLKRVADNHLENDAKHAAEMERIAKRARPEGTPVYHLDDAGNISRLRHDPHAKTPEERYKKEALTAEDKERLGLQSSSVGAPKEGERHALLKDASEGKTTPRPTASSTQVPLGSSDLAEATQLARHADNSYGTKKPGGFTSNNYAAARVTGANGKGDFILVGRSHRSDGVNVGAHSERMIGTPFLRQGEGGRIRELYTERAPCGPAANCSAWMAERLPHVQVTHSVEYGNTPASRAAGNKAMENYLDGLRASR
;
A
#
# COMPACT_ATOMS: atom_id res chain seq x y z
N MET A 1 -27.38 21.53 15.77
CA MET A 1 -27.24 21.79 17.22
C MET A 1 -25.84 22.28 17.49
N THR A 2 -25.69 23.58 17.74
CA THR A 2 -24.40 24.26 17.96
C THR A 2 -23.83 23.82 19.31
N ASN A 3 -22.55 23.43 19.33
CA ASN A 3 -21.90 22.79 20.48
C ASN A 3 -21.74 23.78 21.65
N LYS A 4 -22.17 23.41 22.86
CA LYS A 4 -22.21 24.28 24.07
C LYS A 4 -20.85 24.89 24.45
N ILE A 5 -19.76 24.27 23.97
CA ILE A 5 -18.39 24.77 24.13
C ILE A 5 -18.18 26.08 23.34
N VAL A 6 -18.81 26.23 22.17
CA VAL A 6 -18.74 27.43 21.33
C VAL A 6 -19.40 28.62 22.01
N GLN A 7 -20.56 28.42 22.64
CA GLN A 7 -21.26 29.48 23.38
C GLN A 7 -20.47 29.94 24.62
N ALA A 8 -19.81 29.02 25.33
CA ALA A 8 -18.98 29.37 26.49
C ALA A 8 -17.73 30.19 26.08
N LEU A 9 -17.16 29.91 24.91
CA LEU A 9 -16.03 30.66 24.34
C LEU A 9 -16.45 32.04 23.80
N GLU A 10 -17.62 32.17 23.18
CA GLU A 10 -18.17 33.45 22.70
C GLU A 10 -18.40 34.44 23.86
N HIS A 11 -18.91 33.96 25.00
CA HIS A 11 -19.09 34.79 26.20
C HIS A 11 -17.77 35.18 26.89
N GLY A 12 -16.73 34.33 26.80
CA GLY A 12 -15.38 34.64 27.30
C GLY A 12 -14.65 35.69 26.45
N ALA A 13 -14.78 35.61 25.13
CA ALA A 13 -14.14 36.53 24.19
C ALA A 13 -14.78 37.92 24.20
N ALA A 14 -16.10 38.01 24.34
CA ALA A 14 -16.81 39.30 24.43
C ALA A 14 -16.37 40.15 25.64
N LYS A 15 -15.89 39.50 26.72
CA LYS A 15 -15.40 40.18 27.92
C LYS A 15 -13.93 40.62 27.80
N LEU A 16 -13.12 39.91 27.02
CA LEU A 16 -11.70 40.23 26.78
C LEU A 16 -11.50 41.25 25.65
N GLY A 17 -12.43 41.33 24.69
CA GLY A 17 -12.36 42.28 23.57
C GLY A 17 -12.61 43.75 23.95
N LYS A 18 -13.26 44.04 25.08
CA LYS A 18 -13.52 45.43 25.53
C LYS A 18 -12.31 46.13 26.15
N THR A 19 -11.21 45.42 26.41
CA THR A 19 -10.05 45.94 27.15
C THR A 19 -8.77 46.09 26.32
N LEU A 20 -8.79 45.71 25.03
CA LEU A 20 -7.60 45.75 24.16
C LEU A 20 -7.93 46.57 22.91
N GLY A 21 -7.07 47.54 22.57
CA GLY A 21 -7.29 48.55 21.53
C GLY A 21 -7.65 47.99 20.16
N GLU A 22 -8.23 48.84 19.31
CA GLU A 22 -8.86 48.49 18.02
C GLU A 22 -7.99 47.61 17.10
N ASP A 23 -6.66 47.80 17.12
CA ASP A 23 -5.72 47.03 16.31
C ASP A 23 -5.44 45.62 16.87
N ALA A 24 -5.41 45.47 18.19
CA ALA A 24 -5.31 44.16 18.84
C ALA A 24 -6.61 43.36 18.68
N GLY A 25 -7.76 44.04 18.73
CA GLY A 25 -9.07 43.44 18.45
C GLY A 25 -9.17 42.89 17.03
N LYS A 26 -8.75 43.65 16.02
CA LYS A 26 -8.71 43.21 14.62
C LYS A 26 -7.74 42.04 14.40
N ALA A 27 -6.58 42.04 15.04
CA ALA A 27 -5.61 40.95 14.92
C ALA A 27 -6.14 39.63 15.51
N VAL A 28 -6.81 39.70 16.67
CA VAL A 28 -7.46 38.54 17.30
C VAL A 28 -8.63 38.06 16.46
N GLU A 29 -9.49 38.96 15.98
CA GLU A 29 -10.62 38.62 15.10
C GLU A 29 -10.14 37.92 13.82
N ASN A 30 -9.12 38.46 13.15
CA ASN A 30 -8.53 37.84 11.97
C ASN A 30 -7.94 36.46 12.26
N LEU A 31 -7.24 36.30 13.40
CA LEU A 31 -6.70 35.01 13.82
C LEU A 31 -7.80 33.98 14.09
N TYR A 32 -8.88 34.38 14.75
CA TYR A 32 -10.05 33.52 15.00
C TYR A 32 -10.76 33.14 13.70
N GLN A 33 -10.95 34.09 12.78
CA GLN A 33 -11.55 33.81 11.47
C GLN A 33 -10.69 32.87 10.63
N ASP A 34 -9.36 33.06 10.63
CA ASP A 34 -8.44 32.17 9.92
C ASP A 34 -8.38 30.78 10.56
N THR A 35 -8.40 30.70 11.89
CA THR A 35 -8.45 29.43 12.61
C THR A 35 -9.75 28.69 12.32
N ARG A 36 -10.88 29.40 12.29
CA ARG A 36 -12.19 28.86 11.91
C ARG A 36 -12.23 28.39 10.45
N LYS A 37 -11.66 29.15 9.51
CA LYS A 37 -11.54 28.74 8.10
C LYS A 37 -10.68 27.49 7.94
N ARG A 38 -9.57 27.38 8.68
CA ARG A 38 -8.70 26.21 8.68
C ARG A 38 -9.39 24.98 9.29
N LEU A 39 -10.06 25.14 10.43
CA LEU A 39 -10.85 24.07 11.05
C LEU A 39 -12.00 23.61 10.16
N LYS A 40 -12.70 24.55 9.52
CA LYS A 40 -13.75 24.25 8.54
C LYS A 40 -13.19 23.48 7.35
N ARG A 41 -12.04 23.89 6.79
CA ARG A 41 -11.37 23.16 5.70
C ARG A 41 -10.95 21.75 6.12
N VAL A 42 -10.46 21.57 7.34
CA VAL A 42 -10.12 20.23 7.87
C VAL A 42 -11.38 19.37 8.04
N ALA A 43 -12.46 19.94 8.56
CA ALA A 43 -13.74 19.24 8.70
C ALA A 43 -14.36 18.89 7.34
N ASP A 44 -14.32 19.81 6.38
CA ASP A 44 -14.80 19.60 5.01
C ASP A 44 -13.96 18.53 4.31
N ASN A 45 -12.62 18.55 4.47
CA ASN A 45 -11.74 17.51 3.96
C ASN A 45 -12.03 16.16 4.62
N HIS A 46 -12.31 16.10 5.93
CA HIS A 46 -12.71 14.87 6.61
C HIS A 46 -14.06 14.37 6.10
N LEU A 47 -15.06 15.23 5.98
CA LEU A 47 -16.37 14.86 5.46
C LEU A 47 -16.31 14.40 4.00
N GLU A 48 -15.51 15.05 3.16
CA GLU A 48 -15.32 14.65 1.76
C GLU A 48 -14.53 13.34 1.67
N ASN A 49 -13.49 13.16 2.49
CA ASN A 49 -12.71 11.94 2.52
C ASN A 49 -13.53 10.77 3.09
N ASP A 50 -14.30 11.00 4.15
CA ASP A 50 -15.19 10.03 4.76
C ASP A 50 -16.37 9.69 3.84
N ALA A 51 -16.90 10.65 3.07
CA ALA A 51 -17.94 10.39 2.06
C ALA A 51 -17.39 9.61 0.87
N LYS A 52 -16.17 9.92 0.39
CA LYS A 52 -15.48 9.13 -0.63
C LYS A 52 -15.16 7.73 -0.13
N HIS A 53 -14.69 7.59 1.11
CA HIS A 53 -14.42 6.30 1.73
C HIS A 53 -15.69 5.51 2.03
N ALA A 54 -16.80 6.15 2.42
CA ALA A 54 -18.08 5.49 2.60
C ALA A 54 -18.65 5.00 1.26
N ALA A 55 -18.58 5.82 0.21
CA ALA A 55 -18.98 5.43 -1.14
C ALA A 55 -18.05 4.33 -1.73
N GLU A 56 -16.76 4.38 -1.42
CA GLU A 56 -15.78 3.37 -1.81
C GLU A 56 -15.98 2.07 -1.02
N MET A 57 -16.23 2.13 0.28
CA MET A 57 -16.59 0.99 1.14
C MET A 57 -17.91 0.36 0.70
N GLU A 58 -18.91 1.17 0.33
CA GLU A 58 -20.17 0.67 -0.22
C GLU A 58 -19.97 0.03 -1.60
N ARG A 59 -19.07 0.57 -2.42
CA ARG A 59 -18.70 0.00 -3.72
C ARG A 59 -17.85 -1.27 -3.59
N ILE A 60 -16.98 -1.35 -2.59
CA ILE A 60 -16.16 -2.52 -2.23
C ILE A 60 -17.03 -3.60 -1.61
N ALA A 61 -17.95 -3.26 -0.71
CA ALA A 61 -18.93 -4.20 -0.15
C ALA A 61 -19.86 -4.78 -1.24
N LYS A 62 -20.11 -4.02 -2.32
CA LYS A 62 -20.88 -4.47 -3.49
C LYS A 62 -20.03 -5.14 -4.56
N ARG A 63 -18.71 -5.02 -4.52
CA ARG A 63 -17.77 -5.78 -5.35
C ARG A 63 -17.32 -7.00 -4.56
N ALA A 64 -18.09 -8.07 -4.67
CA ALA A 64 -17.54 -9.37 -4.38
C ALA A 64 -16.27 -9.53 -5.22
N ARG A 65 -15.12 -9.73 -4.57
CA ARG A 65 -14.00 -10.47 -5.19
C ARG A 65 -14.60 -11.68 -5.88
N PRO A 66 -14.07 -12.15 -7.03
CA PRO A 66 -14.52 -13.43 -7.57
C PRO A 66 -14.53 -14.43 -6.42
N GLU A 67 -15.72 -14.92 -6.04
CA GLU A 67 -15.84 -15.79 -4.89
C GLU A 67 -14.81 -16.91 -5.04
N GLY A 68 -13.87 -16.99 -4.10
CA GLY A 68 -12.93 -18.10 -4.04
C GLY A 68 -11.52 -17.90 -4.60
N THR A 69 -11.10 -16.74 -5.15
CA THR A 69 -9.66 -16.55 -5.45
C THR A 69 -8.85 -16.46 -4.16
N PRO A 70 -7.96 -17.43 -3.84
CA PRO A 70 -7.20 -17.39 -2.59
C PRO A 70 -6.18 -16.25 -2.62
N VAL A 71 -6.02 -15.59 -1.47
CA VAL A 71 -5.00 -14.57 -1.27
C VAL A 71 -3.96 -15.12 -0.30
N TYR A 72 -2.69 -15.00 -0.67
CA TYR A 72 -1.56 -15.43 0.15
C TYR A 72 -0.67 -14.24 0.49
N HIS A 73 -0.02 -14.32 1.64
CA HIS A 73 0.94 -13.33 2.13
C HIS A 73 2.33 -13.95 2.23
N LEU A 74 3.29 -13.33 1.55
CA LEU A 74 4.72 -13.59 1.66
C LEU A 74 5.33 -12.63 2.69
N ASP A 75 5.83 -13.16 3.80
CA ASP A 75 6.52 -12.37 4.82
C ASP A 75 7.98 -12.04 4.46
N ASP A 76 8.64 -11.24 5.29
CA ASP A 76 10.01 -10.79 5.09
C ASP A 76 11.04 -11.94 5.06
N ALA A 77 10.73 -13.07 5.70
CA ALA A 77 11.56 -14.27 5.71
C ALA A 77 11.26 -15.21 4.53
N GLY A 78 10.24 -14.90 3.73
CA GLY A 78 9.79 -15.70 2.61
C GLY A 78 8.82 -16.82 2.99
N ASN A 79 8.21 -16.79 4.18
CA ASN A 79 7.14 -17.71 4.54
C ASN A 79 5.81 -17.25 3.94
N ILE A 80 4.98 -18.22 3.58
CA ILE A 80 3.69 -18.00 2.95
C ILE A 80 2.58 -18.43 3.90
N SER A 81 1.59 -17.54 4.07
CA SER A 81 0.37 -17.79 4.83
C SER A 81 -0.86 -17.44 3.99
N ARG A 82 -2.01 -18.05 4.28
CA ARG A 82 -3.28 -17.71 3.64
C ARG A 82 -3.88 -16.51 4.35
N LEU A 83 -4.28 -15.48 3.59
CA LEU A 83 -5.00 -14.32 4.10
C LEU A 83 -6.50 -14.55 4.01
N ARG A 84 -7.20 -14.36 5.13
CA ARG A 84 -8.67 -14.39 5.18
C ARG A 84 -9.23 -13.13 5.83
N HIS A 85 -10.35 -12.69 5.28
CA HIS A 85 -11.19 -11.64 5.85
C HIS A 85 -12.46 -12.27 6.41
N ASP A 86 -12.73 -12.04 7.69
CA ASP A 86 -13.95 -12.49 8.36
C ASP A 86 -14.78 -11.26 8.75
N PRO A 87 -15.81 -10.90 7.96
CA PRO A 87 -16.61 -9.69 8.22
C PRO A 87 -17.44 -9.81 9.50
N HIS A 88 -17.62 -11.01 10.06
CA HIS A 88 -18.40 -11.26 11.27
C HIS A 88 -17.52 -11.36 12.53
N ALA A 89 -16.20 -11.24 12.39
CA ALA A 89 -15.27 -11.22 13.50
C ALA A 89 -15.55 -10.06 14.47
N LYS A 90 -15.39 -10.34 15.78
CA LYS A 90 -15.64 -9.37 16.84
C LYS A 90 -14.45 -8.45 17.08
N THR A 91 -13.25 -8.90 16.76
CA THR A 91 -12.03 -8.11 16.88
C THR A 91 -11.35 -7.90 15.52
N PRO A 92 -10.59 -6.80 15.35
CA PRO A 92 -9.78 -6.59 14.17
C PRO A 92 -8.76 -7.71 13.88
N GLU A 93 -8.19 -8.33 14.92
CA GLU A 93 -7.24 -9.44 14.80
C GLU A 93 -7.93 -10.71 14.27
N GLU A 94 -9.17 -10.93 14.67
CA GLU A 94 -10.00 -12.01 14.14
C GLU A 94 -10.54 -11.72 12.73
N ARG A 95 -10.69 -10.44 12.38
CA ARG A 95 -11.20 -9.98 11.09
C ARG A 95 -10.20 -10.21 9.96
N TYR A 96 -8.91 -10.06 10.23
CA TYR A 96 -7.85 -10.16 9.22
C TYR A 96 -6.83 -11.22 9.64
N LYS A 97 -7.05 -12.46 9.21
CA LYS A 97 -6.29 -13.63 9.68
C LYS A 97 -5.21 -14.05 8.69
N LYS A 98 -4.07 -14.45 9.26
CA LYS A 98 -3.06 -15.27 8.58
C LYS A 98 -3.21 -16.70 9.07
N GLU A 99 -3.50 -17.60 8.15
CA GLU A 99 -3.70 -19.01 8.43
C GLU A 99 -2.56 -19.84 7.83
N ALA A 100 -2.30 -21.00 8.45
CA ALA A 100 -1.39 -21.98 7.90
C ALA A 100 -1.95 -22.53 6.57
N LEU A 101 -1.04 -22.87 5.65
CA LEU A 101 -1.41 -23.42 4.35
C LEU A 101 -1.98 -24.84 4.49
N THR A 102 -3.13 -25.07 3.87
CA THR A 102 -3.68 -26.41 3.66
C THR A 102 -2.87 -27.18 2.61
N ALA A 103 -3.12 -28.49 2.45
CA ALA A 103 -2.52 -29.28 1.37
C ALA A 103 -2.91 -28.72 -0.01
N GLU A 104 -4.18 -28.31 -0.18
CA GLU A 104 -4.67 -27.73 -1.43
C GLU A 104 -3.98 -26.39 -1.75
N ASP A 105 -3.71 -25.57 -0.72
CA ASP A 105 -2.97 -24.32 -0.91
C ASP A 105 -1.54 -24.59 -1.40
N LYS A 106 -0.86 -25.57 -0.82
CA LYS A 106 0.49 -25.98 -1.23
C LYS A 106 0.52 -26.50 -2.67
N GLU A 107 -0.44 -27.34 -3.04
CA GLU A 107 -0.62 -27.82 -4.42
C GLU A 107 -0.84 -26.66 -5.40
N ARG A 108 -1.68 -25.68 -5.04
CA ARG A 108 -1.97 -24.50 -5.86
C ARG A 108 -0.76 -23.59 -6.04
N LEU A 109 0.01 -23.40 -4.97
CA LEU A 109 1.26 -22.63 -5.03
C LEU A 109 2.33 -23.36 -5.85
N GLY A 110 2.27 -24.70 -5.91
CA GLY A 110 3.32 -25.52 -6.51
C GLY A 110 4.52 -25.69 -5.59
N LEU A 111 4.30 -25.62 -4.27
CA LEU A 111 5.36 -25.64 -3.27
C LEU A 111 5.24 -26.86 -2.36
N GLN A 112 6.38 -27.48 -2.07
CA GLN A 112 6.46 -28.60 -1.11
C GLN A 112 6.49 -28.11 0.35
N SER A 113 6.85 -26.84 0.57
CA SER A 113 6.93 -26.21 1.89
C SER A 113 6.11 -24.90 1.92
N SER A 114 5.86 -24.38 3.13
CA SER A 114 5.22 -23.07 3.32
C SER A 114 6.22 -21.91 3.26
N SER A 115 7.41 -22.11 2.69
CA SER A 115 8.43 -21.07 2.59
C SER A 115 9.17 -21.18 1.28
N VAL A 116 9.29 -20.05 0.60
CA VAL A 116 10.12 -19.89 -0.59
C VAL A 116 11.46 -19.25 -0.27
N GLY A 117 11.68 -18.85 0.98
CA GLY A 117 12.87 -18.12 1.42
C GLY A 117 12.96 -16.71 0.84
N ALA A 118 13.45 -15.78 1.66
CA ALA A 118 13.73 -14.42 1.20
C ALA A 118 14.79 -14.41 0.08
N PRO A 119 14.75 -13.42 -0.84
CA PRO A 119 15.84 -13.18 -1.77
C PRO A 119 17.17 -13.01 -1.04
N LYS A 120 18.22 -13.69 -1.53
CA LYS A 120 19.57 -13.63 -0.93
C LYS A 120 20.42 -12.54 -1.58
N GLU A 121 21.45 -12.11 -0.87
CA GLU A 121 22.47 -11.24 -1.46
C GLU A 121 23.12 -11.89 -2.68
N GLY A 122 23.29 -11.11 -3.76
CA GLY A 122 23.82 -11.61 -5.03
C GLY A 122 22.86 -12.50 -5.84
N GLU A 123 21.62 -12.70 -5.39
CA GLU A 123 20.65 -13.51 -6.13
C GLU A 123 20.28 -12.87 -7.47
N ARG A 124 20.72 -13.50 -8.57
CA ARG A 124 20.55 -12.98 -9.94
C ARG A 124 19.10 -12.63 -10.28
N HIS A 125 18.15 -13.49 -9.90
CA HIS A 125 16.73 -13.27 -10.17
C HIS A 125 16.14 -12.03 -9.45
N ALA A 126 16.71 -11.64 -8.31
CA ALA A 126 16.32 -10.42 -7.59
C ALA A 126 17.02 -9.16 -8.13
N LEU A 127 17.96 -9.31 -9.07
CA LEU A 127 18.75 -8.24 -9.65
C LEU A 127 18.37 -7.99 -11.11
N LEU A 128 18.72 -6.79 -11.59
CA LEU A 128 18.68 -6.46 -13.02
C LEU A 128 19.60 -7.41 -13.79
N LYS A 129 19.30 -7.68 -15.06
CA LYS A 129 20.16 -8.50 -15.91
C LYS A 129 21.55 -7.87 -16.02
N ASP A 130 22.58 -8.70 -15.90
CA ASP A 130 23.97 -8.32 -16.16
C ASP A 130 24.36 -8.58 -17.62
N ALA A 131 25.63 -8.36 -17.99
CA ALA A 131 26.12 -8.58 -19.35
C ALA A 131 25.99 -10.05 -19.79
N SER A 132 26.15 -11.00 -18.88
CA SER A 132 25.99 -12.44 -19.16
C SER A 132 24.54 -12.84 -19.40
N GLU A 133 23.59 -12.04 -18.89
CA GLU A 133 22.15 -12.23 -19.06
C GLU A 133 21.55 -11.35 -20.16
N GLY A 134 22.39 -10.68 -20.96
CA GLY A 134 21.94 -9.84 -22.07
C GLY A 134 21.45 -8.46 -21.67
N LYS A 135 22.12 -7.79 -20.72
CA LYS A 135 21.85 -6.39 -20.35
C LYS A 135 21.71 -5.49 -21.59
N THR A 136 20.59 -4.79 -21.68
CA THR A 136 20.32 -3.78 -22.70
C THR A 136 20.69 -2.38 -22.22
N THR A 137 21.12 -1.51 -23.15
CA THR A 137 21.40 -0.09 -22.88
C THR A 137 20.79 0.77 -24.01
N PRO A 138 19.83 1.68 -23.73
CA PRO A 138 19.23 1.94 -22.41
C PRO A 138 18.45 0.73 -21.89
N ARG A 139 18.28 0.63 -20.56
CA ARG A 139 17.43 -0.41 -19.98
C ARG A 139 15.96 -0.12 -20.31
N PRO A 140 15.16 -1.12 -20.71
CA PRO A 140 13.73 -0.94 -20.89
C PRO A 140 13.09 -0.60 -19.55
N THR A 141 11.92 -0.01 -19.58
CA THR A 141 11.12 0.27 -18.39
C THR A 141 9.72 -0.28 -18.58
N ALA A 142 9.22 -1.03 -17.61
CA ALA A 142 7.85 -1.49 -17.62
C ALA A 142 6.92 -0.28 -17.55
N SER A 143 5.96 -0.18 -18.47
CA SER A 143 4.85 0.75 -18.33
C SER A 143 3.94 0.27 -17.20
N SER A 144 3.38 1.20 -16.45
CA SER A 144 2.36 0.91 -15.46
C SER A 144 1.15 1.82 -15.63
N THR A 145 -0.04 1.27 -15.42
CA THR A 145 -1.30 2.03 -15.51
C THR A 145 -1.75 2.44 -14.11
N GLN A 146 -2.00 3.74 -13.92
CA GLN A 146 -2.49 4.22 -12.64
C GLN A 146 -3.94 3.78 -12.41
N VAL A 147 -4.24 3.24 -11.23
CA VAL A 147 -5.58 2.85 -10.77
C VAL A 147 -5.84 3.45 -9.38
N PRO A 148 -7.09 3.72 -8.97
CA PRO A 148 -7.34 4.18 -7.60
C PRO A 148 -6.98 3.12 -6.54
N LEU A 149 -6.59 3.56 -5.33
CA LEU A 149 -6.33 2.68 -4.19
C LEU A 149 -7.59 1.84 -3.88
N GLY A 150 -7.42 0.53 -3.67
CA GLY A 150 -8.53 -0.38 -3.38
C GLY A 150 -9.52 -0.62 -4.54
N SER A 151 -9.23 -0.15 -5.75
CA SER A 151 -10.17 -0.24 -6.88
C SER A 151 -10.12 -1.54 -7.68
N SER A 152 -9.14 -2.41 -7.41
CA SER A 152 -8.96 -3.72 -8.02
C SER A 152 -8.77 -4.79 -6.95
N ASP A 153 -8.99 -6.05 -7.30
CA ASP A 153 -8.77 -7.18 -6.38
C ASP A 153 -7.32 -7.28 -5.90
N LEU A 154 -6.34 -6.96 -6.76
CA LEU A 154 -4.93 -6.86 -6.38
C LEU A 154 -4.68 -5.70 -5.38
N ALA A 155 -5.31 -4.54 -5.60
CA ALA A 155 -5.20 -3.42 -4.67
C ALA A 155 -5.86 -3.73 -3.32
N GLU A 156 -7.04 -4.35 -3.32
CA GLU A 156 -7.71 -4.83 -2.11
C GLU A 156 -6.91 -5.92 -1.38
N ALA A 157 -6.19 -6.79 -2.11
CA ALA A 157 -5.34 -7.80 -1.50
C ALA A 157 -4.19 -7.15 -0.70
N THR A 158 -3.64 -6.02 -1.19
CA THR A 158 -2.67 -5.25 -0.40
C THR A 158 -3.27 -4.63 0.87
N GLN A 159 -4.53 -4.17 0.83
CA GLN A 159 -5.24 -3.70 2.03
C GLN A 159 -5.40 -4.82 3.06
N LEU A 160 -5.84 -6.00 2.60
CA LEU A 160 -5.98 -7.18 3.45
C LEU A 160 -4.64 -7.54 4.13
N ALA A 161 -3.55 -7.54 3.38
CA ALA A 161 -2.21 -7.80 3.92
C ALA A 161 -1.79 -6.73 4.95
N ARG A 162 -2.03 -5.44 4.67
CA ARG A 162 -1.73 -4.36 5.62
C ARG A 162 -2.48 -4.50 6.92
N HIS A 163 -3.76 -4.85 6.86
CA HIS A 163 -4.55 -5.08 8.07
C HIS A 163 -4.03 -6.27 8.86
N ALA A 164 -3.71 -7.38 8.19
CA ALA A 164 -3.15 -8.57 8.82
C ALA A 164 -1.75 -8.33 9.42
N ASP A 165 -0.97 -7.40 8.85
CA ASP A 165 0.35 -6.99 9.37
C ASP A 165 0.28 -5.86 10.40
N ASN A 166 -0.88 -5.24 10.61
CA ASN A 166 -1.01 -3.99 11.36
C ASN A 166 -0.04 -2.89 10.84
N SER A 167 0.12 -2.80 9.52
CA SER A 167 1.18 -2.04 8.84
C SER A 167 0.62 -0.82 8.12
N TYR A 168 0.60 0.32 8.83
CA TYR A 168 0.05 1.60 8.36
C TYR A 168 1.10 2.72 8.25
N GLY A 169 2.39 2.34 8.29
CA GLY A 169 3.51 3.30 8.26
C GLY A 169 3.85 3.90 9.62
N THR A 170 4.83 4.79 9.62
CA THR A 170 5.39 5.42 10.82
C THR A 170 5.58 6.91 10.56
N LYS A 171 5.10 7.72 11.50
CA LYS A 171 5.30 9.16 11.55
C LYS A 171 6.49 9.45 12.46
N LYS A 172 7.51 10.15 11.94
CA LYS A 172 8.71 10.54 12.70
C LYS A 172 8.97 12.04 12.51
N PRO A 173 9.71 12.71 13.42
CA PRO A 173 10.25 14.03 13.14
C PRO A 173 11.03 13.98 11.81
N GLY A 174 10.61 14.77 10.82
CA GLY A 174 11.17 14.74 9.46
C GLY A 174 10.35 13.99 8.40
N GLY A 175 9.21 13.37 8.76
CA GLY A 175 8.20 12.95 7.78
C GLY A 175 7.52 11.60 8.03
N PHE A 176 6.80 11.15 7.00
CA PHE A 176 6.10 9.87 6.95
C PHE A 176 6.91 8.83 6.17
N THR A 177 7.00 7.61 6.71
CA THR A 177 7.59 6.47 6.01
C THR A 177 6.70 5.25 6.11
N SER A 178 6.58 4.47 5.05
CA SER A 178 5.87 3.20 5.05
C SER A 178 6.58 2.18 4.17
N ASN A 179 6.43 0.90 4.48
CA ASN A 179 6.69 -0.15 3.51
C ASN A 179 5.70 0.00 2.33
N ASN A 180 6.13 -0.42 1.15
CA ASN A 180 5.30 -0.55 -0.04
C ASN A 180 4.80 -2.00 -0.15
N TYR A 181 3.55 -2.23 -0.50
CA TYR A 181 3.03 -3.56 -0.81
C TYR A 181 2.83 -3.70 -2.32
N ALA A 182 3.01 -4.92 -2.80
CA ALA A 182 2.66 -5.32 -4.15
C ALA A 182 1.88 -6.64 -4.12
N ALA A 183 1.02 -6.82 -5.11
CA ALA A 183 0.22 -8.02 -5.28
C ALA A 183 0.37 -8.54 -6.71
N ALA A 184 0.55 -9.85 -6.87
CA ALA A 184 0.64 -10.52 -8.16
C ALA A 184 -0.55 -11.45 -8.36
N ARG A 185 -1.20 -11.41 -9.53
CA ARG A 185 -2.07 -12.50 -9.98
C ARG A 185 -1.19 -13.59 -10.57
N VAL A 186 -1.34 -14.81 -10.05
CA VAL A 186 -0.51 -15.95 -10.44
C VAL A 186 -1.41 -17.13 -10.82
N THR A 187 -1.11 -17.74 -11.97
CA THR A 187 -1.76 -18.99 -12.37
C THR A 187 -1.33 -20.13 -11.43
N GLY A 188 -2.30 -20.87 -10.88
CA GLY A 188 -2.04 -21.99 -10.00
C GLY A 188 -1.26 -23.11 -10.69
N ALA A 189 -0.46 -23.84 -9.91
CA ALA A 189 0.27 -25.01 -10.40
C ALA A 189 -0.69 -26.19 -10.58
N ASN A 190 -0.28 -27.19 -11.36
CA ASN A 190 -1.00 -28.48 -11.47
C ASN A 190 -2.49 -28.34 -11.83
N GLY A 191 -2.83 -27.34 -12.65
CA GLY A 191 -4.23 -27.07 -13.05
C GLY A 191 -5.11 -26.53 -11.93
N LYS A 192 -4.54 -26.16 -10.76
CA LYS A 192 -5.27 -25.44 -9.73
C LYS A 192 -5.54 -24.01 -10.20
N GLY A 193 -6.71 -23.48 -9.86
CA GLY A 193 -7.09 -22.11 -10.24
C GLY A 193 -6.14 -21.04 -9.71
N ASP A 194 -6.25 -19.85 -10.31
CA ASP A 194 -5.43 -18.68 -9.99
C ASP A 194 -5.49 -18.26 -8.52
N PHE A 195 -4.46 -17.53 -8.08
CA PHE A 195 -4.39 -16.92 -6.76
C PHE A 195 -3.74 -15.55 -6.81
N ILE A 196 -3.84 -14.82 -5.70
CA ILE A 196 -3.14 -13.56 -5.49
C ILE A 196 -2.04 -13.77 -4.45
N LEU A 197 -0.80 -13.40 -4.77
CA LEU A 197 0.31 -13.34 -3.81
C LEU A 197 0.63 -11.90 -3.47
N VAL A 198 0.64 -11.58 -2.19
CA VAL A 198 0.95 -10.25 -1.68
C VAL A 198 2.27 -10.29 -0.92
N GLY A 199 3.14 -9.32 -1.16
CA GLY A 199 4.38 -9.14 -0.42
C GLY A 199 4.68 -7.67 -0.20
N ARG A 200 5.54 -7.38 0.78
CA ARG A 200 5.94 -6.01 1.09
C ARG A 200 7.42 -5.78 0.87
N SER A 201 7.76 -4.51 0.65
CA SER A 201 9.13 -4.08 0.80
C SER A 201 9.53 -4.18 2.26
N HIS A 202 10.77 -4.54 2.53
CA HIS A 202 11.33 -4.46 3.87
C HIS A 202 12.78 -4.00 3.80
N ARG A 203 13.31 -3.59 4.94
CA ARG A 203 14.75 -3.37 5.08
C ARG A 203 15.33 -4.65 5.66
N SER A 204 16.22 -5.30 4.93
CA SER A 204 17.00 -6.40 5.46
C SER A 204 18.29 -5.82 6.04
N ASP A 205 18.61 -6.13 7.29
CA ASP A 205 19.88 -5.70 7.89
C ASP A 205 21.04 -6.35 7.14
N GLY A 206 21.98 -5.54 6.66
CA GLY A 206 23.21 -5.99 6.00
C GLY A 206 23.09 -6.42 4.53
N VAL A 207 21.89 -6.42 3.94
CA VAL A 207 21.70 -6.87 2.55
C VAL A 207 21.32 -5.68 1.66
N ASN A 208 22.25 -5.27 0.79
CA ASN A 208 22.06 -4.19 -0.19
C ASN A 208 21.30 -4.65 -1.46
N VAL A 209 20.66 -5.82 -1.45
CA VAL A 209 19.75 -6.21 -2.54
C VAL A 209 18.33 -5.78 -2.22
N GLY A 210 17.75 -5.04 -3.16
CA GLY A 210 16.44 -4.43 -3.04
C GLY A 210 15.33 -5.41 -2.71
N ALA A 211 14.99 -5.50 -1.42
CA ALA A 211 13.73 -6.02 -0.90
C ALA A 211 12.58 -5.04 -1.22
N HIS A 212 12.41 -4.74 -2.51
CA HIS A 212 11.24 -4.08 -3.05
C HIS A 212 10.13 -5.12 -3.19
N SER A 213 8.91 -4.73 -2.89
CA SER A 213 7.73 -5.61 -2.89
C SER A 213 7.59 -6.45 -4.16
N GLU A 214 7.85 -5.86 -5.33
CA GLU A 214 7.78 -6.49 -6.65
C GLU A 214 8.83 -7.61 -6.81
N ARG A 215 10.02 -7.39 -6.25
CA ARG A 215 11.11 -8.37 -6.29
C ARG A 215 10.89 -9.48 -5.29
N MET A 216 10.34 -9.16 -4.12
CA MET A 216 9.98 -10.16 -3.10
C MET A 216 9.01 -11.19 -3.66
N ILE A 217 7.98 -10.74 -4.39
CA ILE A 217 6.98 -11.65 -4.95
C ILE A 217 7.44 -12.34 -6.24
N GLY A 218 8.20 -11.67 -7.12
CA GLY A 218 8.58 -12.26 -8.40
C GLY A 218 9.82 -13.16 -8.35
N THR A 219 10.78 -12.90 -7.43
CA THR A 219 12.03 -13.68 -7.33
C THR A 219 11.79 -15.18 -7.14
N PRO A 220 10.89 -15.63 -6.24
CA PRO A 220 10.60 -17.05 -6.08
C PRO A 220 10.20 -17.76 -7.38
N PHE A 221 9.34 -17.16 -8.19
CA PHE A 221 8.90 -17.74 -9.46
C PHE A 221 10.02 -17.74 -10.51
N LEU A 222 10.79 -16.65 -10.59
CA LEU A 222 11.93 -16.57 -11.50
C LEU A 222 13.00 -17.61 -11.17
N ARG A 223 13.25 -17.86 -9.87
CA ARG A 223 14.18 -18.88 -9.38
C ARG A 223 13.79 -20.29 -9.82
N GLN A 224 12.49 -20.56 -9.90
CA GLN A 224 11.95 -21.86 -10.31
C GLN A 224 11.77 -21.98 -11.83
N GLY A 225 12.11 -20.94 -12.60
CA GLY A 225 11.83 -20.90 -14.05
C GLY A 225 10.34 -20.71 -14.37
N GLU A 226 9.53 -20.32 -13.39
CA GLU A 226 8.08 -20.21 -13.48
C GLU A 226 7.58 -18.76 -13.57
N GLY A 227 8.45 -17.82 -13.96
CA GLY A 227 8.08 -16.41 -14.11
C GLY A 227 6.85 -16.18 -15.00
N GLY A 228 6.60 -17.07 -15.98
CA GLY A 228 5.43 -17.05 -16.86
C GLY A 228 4.08 -17.29 -16.17
N ARG A 229 4.07 -17.76 -14.93
CA ARG A 229 2.84 -17.93 -14.13
C ARG A 229 2.32 -16.58 -13.59
N ILE A 230 3.16 -15.55 -13.50
CA ILE A 230 2.73 -14.22 -13.08
C ILE A 230 2.04 -13.55 -14.28
N ARG A 231 0.81 -13.06 -14.09
CA ARG A 231 0.00 -12.48 -15.17
C ARG A 231 -0.16 -10.98 -15.03
N GLU A 232 -0.35 -10.53 -13.80
CA GLU A 232 -0.58 -9.14 -13.43
C GLU A 232 0.20 -8.80 -12.16
N LEU A 233 0.63 -7.54 -12.06
CA LEU A 233 1.29 -6.98 -10.90
C LEU A 233 0.66 -5.64 -10.54
N TYR A 234 0.29 -5.49 -9.28
CA TYR A 234 -0.08 -4.23 -8.68
C TYR A 234 0.99 -3.81 -7.69
N THR A 235 1.35 -2.53 -7.66
CA THR A 235 2.23 -1.93 -6.64
C THR A 235 1.58 -0.66 -6.09
N GLU A 236 1.57 -0.45 -4.77
CA GLU A 236 0.87 0.71 -4.22
C GLU A 236 1.45 2.04 -4.70
N ARG A 237 2.78 2.09 -4.86
CA ARG A 237 3.50 3.23 -5.41
C ARG A 237 4.08 2.86 -6.76
N ALA A 238 4.12 3.82 -7.68
CA ALA A 238 4.72 3.64 -8.99
C ALA A 238 6.11 2.97 -8.88
N PRO A 239 6.43 1.99 -9.76
CA PRO A 239 7.71 1.30 -9.73
C PRO A 239 8.89 2.26 -9.67
N CYS A 240 9.80 2.05 -8.71
CA CYS A 240 10.90 2.98 -8.52
C CYS A 240 11.84 3.05 -9.74
N GLY A 241 12.35 4.25 -10.02
CA GLY A 241 13.34 4.54 -11.07
C GLY A 241 14.79 4.26 -10.63
N PRO A 242 15.75 5.18 -10.80
CA PRO A 242 17.14 4.86 -11.14
C PRO A 242 17.96 4.08 -10.11
N ALA A 243 17.65 4.13 -8.80
CA ALA A 243 18.47 3.46 -7.79
C ALA A 243 18.25 1.94 -7.77
N ALA A 244 17.04 1.50 -7.40
CA ALA A 244 16.69 0.08 -7.43
C ALA A 244 16.14 -0.36 -8.79
N ASN A 245 15.48 0.53 -9.53
CA ASN A 245 15.00 0.34 -10.90
C ASN A 245 14.06 -0.85 -11.05
N CYS A 246 12.99 -0.87 -10.26
CA CYS A 246 11.96 -1.91 -10.33
C CYS A 246 11.26 -1.91 -11.69
N SER A 247 11.08 -0.76 -12.33
CA SER A 247 10.51 -0.68 -13.69
C SER A 247 11.36 -1.43 -14.71
N ALA A 248 12.69 -1.25 -14.69
CA ALA A 248 13.58 -2.02 -15.57
C ALA A 248 13.66 -3.49 -15.20
N TRP A 249 13.68 -3.80 -13.90
CA TRP A 249 13.69 -5.19 -13.45
C TRP A 249 12.46 -5.96 -13.94
N MET A 250 11.27 -5.36 -13.84
CA MET A 250 10.06 -5.97 -14.38
C MET A 250 10.12 -6.11 -15.91
N ALA A 251 10.55 -5.08 -16.64
CA ALA A 251 10.69 -5.19 -18.10
C ALA A 251 11.68 -6.29 -18.52
N GLU A 252 12.75 -6.49 -17.77
CA GLU A 252 13.79 -7.48 -18.10
C GLU A 252 13.41 -8.90 -17.68
N ARG A 253 12.78 -9.05 -16.51
CA ARG A 253 12.51 -10.36 -15.88
C ARG A 253 11.08 -10.84 -16.11
N LEU A 254 10.12 -9.93 -16.24
CA LEU A 254 8.69 -10.18 -16.35
C LEU A 254 8.06 -9.35 -17.50
N PRO A 255 8.61 -9.39 -18.74
CA PRO A 255 8.19 -8.49 -19.84
C PRO A 255 6.73 -8.66 -20.27
N HIS A 256 6.11 -9.79 -19.93
CA HIS A 256 4.73 -10.14 -20.29
C HIS A 256 3.70 -9.71 -19.23
N VAL A 257 4.15 -9.24 -18.07
CA VAL A 257 3.27 -8.94 -16.93
C VAL A 257 2.66 -7.55 -17.08
N GLN A 258 1.34 -7.47 -16.93
CA GLN A 258 0.63 -6.19 -16.90
C GLN A 258 0.83 -5.52 -15.54
N VAL A 259 1.29 -4.27 -15.51
CA VAL A 259 1.60 -3.56 -14.27
C VAL A 259 0.61 -2.43 -14.02
N THR A 260 0.11 -2.34 -12.79
CA THR A 260 -0.71 -1.23 -12.31
C THR A 260 -0.12 -0.63 -11.03
N HIS A 261 -0.42 0.64 -10.77
CA HIS A 261 -0.02 1.30 -9.54
C HIS A 261 -1.05 2.31 -9.06
N SER A 262 -0.99 2.72 -7.79
CA SER A 262 -1.95 3.71 -7.28
C SER A 262 -1.36 5.11 -7.08
N VAL A 263 -0.21 5.19 -6.43
CA VAL A 263 0.38 6.46 -6.02
C VAL A 263 1.60 6.78 -6.87
N GLU A 264 1.57 7.92 -7.54
CA GLU A 264 2.74 8.42 -8.25
C GLU A 264 3.93 8.61 -7.29
N TYR A 265 5.08 8.09 -7.68
CA TYR A 265 6.30 8.10 -6.86
C TYR A 265 7.54 8.23 -7.73
N GLY A 266 7.70 9.43 -8.30
CA GLY A 266 8.74 9.74 -9.27
C GLY A 266 10.14 9.99 -8.66
N ASN A 267 11.03 10.52 -9.50
CA ASN A 267 12.44 10.67 -9.17
C ASN A 267 12.79 12.00 -8.50
N THR A 268 11.85 12.94 -8.41
CA THR A 268 12.08 14.25 -7.78
C THR A 268 11.72 14.23 -6.29
N PRO A 269 12.39 15.02 -5.44
CA PRO A 269 12.00 15.18 -4.03
C PRO A 269 10.52 15.59 -3.87
N ALA A 270 10.04 16.50 -4.72
CA ALA A 270 8.65 16.97 -4.71
C ALA A 270 7.65 15.84 -5.02
N SER A 271 7.93 15.02 -6.05
CA SER A 271 7.07 13.88 -6.39
C SER A 271 7.05 12.84 -5.27
N ARG A 272 8.21 12.54 -4.66
CA ARG A 272 8.28 11.63 -3.51
C ARG A 272 7.56 12.17 -2.28
N ALA A 273 7.65 13.47 -2.01
CA ALA A 273 6.92 14.11 -0.91
C ALA A 273 5.41 14.04 -1.13
N ALA A 274 4.92 14.32 -2.34
CA ALA A 274 3.52 14.19 -2.70
C ALA A 274 3.02 12.75 -2.58
N GLY A 275 3.78 11.78 -3.10
CA GLY A 275 3.43 10.36 -2.99
C GLY A 275 3.46 9.85 -1.54
N ASN A 276 4.43 10.28 -0.73
CA ASN A 276 4.45 9.99 0.71
C ASN A 276 3.22 10.56 1.42
N LYS A 277 2.81 11.79 1.08
CA LYS A 277 1.63 12.43 1.67
C LYS A 277 0.33 11.71 1.28
N ALA A 278 0.20 11.31 0.01
CA ALA A 278 -0.94 10.54 -0.46
C ALA A 278 -1.05 9.19 0.27
N MET A 279 0.07 8.47 0.41
CA MET A 279 0.12 7.23 1.17
C MET A 279 -0.14 7.41 2.67
N GLU A 280 0.35 8.50 3.28
CA GLU A 280 0.05 8.81 4.67
C GLU A 280 -1.46 8.96 4.89
N ASN A 281 -2.11 9.81 4.09
CA ASN A 281 -3.55 10.05 4.21
C ASN A 281 -4.36 8.77 4.00
N TYR A 282 -3.99 7.97 3.00
CA TYR A 282 -4.64 6.70 2.73
C TYR A 282 -4.48 5.71 3.88
N LEU A 283 -3.27 5.56 4.43
CA LEU A 283 -3.00 4.59 5.50
C LEU A 283 -3.59 5.01 6.83
N ASP A 284 -3.70 6.32 7.10
CA ASP A 284 -4.46 6.84 8.23
C ASP A 284 -5.95 6.48 8.11
N GLY A 285 -6.54 6.65 6.91
CA GLY A 285 -7.92 6.27 6.63
C GLY A 285 -8.15 4.76 6.76
N LEU A 286 -7.26 3.95 6.16
CA LEU A 286 -7.31 2.49 6.24
C LEU A 286 -7.21 1.99 7.69
N ARG A 287 -6.37 2.63 8.51
CA ARG A 287 -6.27 2.30 9.94
C ARG A 287 -7.55 2.64 10.69
N ALA A 288 -8.20 3.75 10.36
CA ALA A 288 -9.43 4.19 11.00
C ALA A 288 -10.64 3.32 10.64
N SER A 289 -10.64 2.68 9.46
CA SER A 289 -11.72 1.81 8.98
C SER A 289 -11.58 0.33 9.37
N ARG A 290 -10.62 -0.01 10.23
CA ARG A 290 -10.28 -1.40 10.63
C ARG A 290 -11.40 -2.06 11.44
#